data_AF-A0A1G0F0K9-F1
#
_entry.id   AF-A0A1G0F0K9-F1
#
_cell.length_a   1.000
_cell.length_b   1.000
_cell.length_c   1.000
_cell.angle_alpha   90.00
_cell.angle_beta   90.00
_cell.angle_gamma   90.00
#
_symmetry.space_group_name_H-M   'P 1'
#
loop_
_entity.id
_entity.type
_entity.pdbx_description
1 polymer ?
#
loop_
_entity_poly.entity_id
_entity_poly.type
_entity_poly.pdbx_seq_one_letter_code
_entity_poly.pdbx_strand_id
1 'polypeptide(L)'
;MWFKPARGQFQIYYQNGADQLEYQPDFVAETTDTIYMLEPKKRTELEDPVVIAKKEVAVKWCANSSDHAASYGGKPWRYLLIPHDVIADNMTIKGLAARFERK
;
A
#
# COMPACT_ATOMS: atom_id res chain seq x y z
N MET A 1 -11.25 9.23 4.90
CA MET A 1 -11.08 8.64 6.25
C MET A 1 -9.85 7.74 6.22
N TRP A 2 -9.14 7.53 7.34
CA TRP A 2 -8.01 6.60 7.38
C TRP A 2 -8.08 5.69 8.59
N PHE A 3 -7.45 4.52 8.50
CA PHE A 3 -7.27 3.60 9.62
C PHE A 3 -5.96 2.82 9.47
N LYS A 4 -5.47 2.27 10.59
CA LYS A 4 -4.42 1.25 10.61
C LYS A 4 -5.10 -0.12 10.57
N PRO A 5 -4.86 -0.96 9.54
CA PRO A 5 -5.41 -2.31 9.46
C PRO A 5 -5.13 -3.15 10.70
N ALA A 6 -6.03 -4.08 11.02
CA ALA A 6 -5.75 -5.15 11.97
C ALA A 6 -5.06 -6.33 11.27
N ARG A 7 -4.32 -7.15 12.03
CA ARG A 7 -3.85 -8.45 11.53
C ARG A 7 -5.03 -9.31 11.11
N GLY A 8 -4.86 -10.06 10.04
CA GLY A 8 -5.87 -10.92 9.42
C GLY A 8 -6.88 -10.17 8.54
N GLN A 9 -6.89 -8.84 8.50
CA GLN A 9 -7.91 -8.08 7.77
C GLN A 9 -7.76 -8.18 6.24
N PHE A 10 -6.53 -8.24 5.75
CA PHE A 10 -6.24 -8.23 4.31
C PHE A 10 -5.79 -9.61 3.77
N GLN A 11 -5.35 -10.51 4.65
CA GLN A 11 -4.87 -11.85 4.29
C GLN A 11 -3.79 -11.80 3.17
N ILE A 12 -2.86 -10.84 3.26
CA ILE A 12 -1.74 -10.70 2.33
C ILE A 12 -0.53 -11.39 2.94
N TYR A 13 0.20 -12.15 2.13
CA TYR A 13 1.38 -12.88 2.59
C TYR A 13 2.54 -12.69 1.62
N TYR A 14 3.75 -12.54 2.15
CA TYR A 14 4.99 -12.42 1.38
C TYR A 14 5.99 -13.49 1.80
N GLN A 15 6.94 -13.77 0.91
CA GLN A 15 8.03 -14.72 1.16
C GLN A 15 9.22 -14.00 1.77
N ASN A 16 9.80 -14.58 2.82
CA ASN A 16 11.06 -14.15 3.42
C ASN A 16 11.93 -15.38 3.67
N GLY A 17 12.81 -15.71 2.73
CA GLY A 17 13.54 -16.97 2.76
C GLY A 17 12.60 -18.17 2.61
N ALA A 18 12.60 -19.09 3.57
CA ALA A 18 11.70 -20.24 3.61
C ALA A 18 10.36 -19.94 4.30
N ASP A 19 10.22 -18.77 4.93
CA ASP A 19 9.04 -18.39 5.71
C ASP A 19 8.03 -17.63 4.84
N GLN A 20 6.75 -17.94 5.04
CA GLN A 20 5.63 -17.15 4.53
C GLN A 20 5.03 -16.33 5.67
N LEU A 21 5.19 -15.01 5.60
CA LEU A 21 4.79 -14.09 6.65
C LEU A 21 3.60 -13.24 6.22
N GLU A 22 2.73 -12.91 7.17
CA GLU A 22 1.62 -11.99 6.94
C GLU A 22 2.14 -10.56 6.74
N TYR A 23 1.65 -9.90 5.69
CA TYR A 23 1.80 -8.47 5.47
C TYR A 23 0.58 -7.72 6.00
N GLN A 24 0.83 -6.84 6.96
CA GLN A 24 -0.14 -5.87 7.48
C GLN A 24 0.29 -4.47 7.00
N PRO A 25 -0.50 -3.80 6.14
CA PRO A 25 -0.18 -2.45 5.72
C PRO A 25 -0.16 -1.46 6.88
N ASP A 26 0.69 -0.43 6.80
CA ASP A 26 0.78 0.58 7.85
C ASP A 26 -0.52 1.42 7.95
N PHE A 27 -1.04 1.90 6.82
CA PHE A 27 -2.29 2.67 6.78
C PHE A 27 -3.12 2.36 5.53
N VAL A 28 -4.43 2.53 5.68
CA VAL A 28 -5.38 2.60 4.56
C VAL A 28 -6.14 3.91 4.65
N ALA A 29 -6.21 4.63 3.54
CA ALA A 29 -6.89 5.91 3.45
C ALA A 29 -7.86 5.93 2.28
N GLU A 30 -9.12 6.25 2.56
CA GLU A 30 -10.15 6.43 1.55
C GLU A 30 -10.36 7.92 1.26
N THR A 31 -10.38 8.24 -0.03
CA THR A 31 -10.74 9.54 -0.59
C THR A 31 -12.07 9.45 -1.35
N THR A 32 -12.51 10.54 -1.97
CA THR A 32 -13.75 10.57 -2.75
C THR A 32 -13.74 9.56 -3.90
N ASP A 33 -12.58 9.32 -4.52
CA ASP A 33 -12.45 8.56 -5.78
C ASP A 33 -11.47 7.39 -5.71
N THR A 34 -10.70 7.21 -4.64
CA THR A 34 -9.68 6.15 -4.55
C THR A 34 -9.45 5.69 -3.11
N ILE A 35 -9.17 4.40 -2.93
CA ILE A 35 -8.67 3.84 -1.67
C ILE A 35 -7.16 3.60 -1.81
N TYR A 36 -6.40 4.09 -0.85
CA TYR A 36 -4.95 4.01 -0.83
C TYR A 36 -4.46 3.09 0.27
N MET A 37 -3.58 2.15 -0.08
CA MET A 37 -2.76 1.39 0.85
C MET A 37 -1.40 2.07 0.95
N LEU A 38 -1.07 2.60 2.12
CA LEU A 38 0.08 3.49 2.32
C LEU A 38 1.12 2.80 3.21
N GLU A 39 2.36 2.75 2.73
CA GLU A 39 3.49 2.17 3.43
C GLU A 39 4.63 3.21 3.52
N PRO A 40 4.66 4.04 4.58
CA PRO A 40 5.81 4.88 4.86
C PRO A 40 7.03 4.02 5.23
N LYS A 41 8.20 4.39 4.70
CA LYS A 41 9.46 3.67 5.00
C LYS A 41 10.65 4.60 5.02
N LYS A 42 11.71 4.23 5.76
CA LYS A 42 12.97 4.97 5.67
C LYS A 42 13.50 4.90 4.25
N ARG A 43 14.09 5.98 3.76
CA ARG A 43 14.64 6.02 2.39
C ARG A 43 15.66 4.91 2.13
N THR A 44 16.48 4.61 3.13
CA THR A 44 17.50 3.55 3.08
C THR A 44 16.91 2.14 3.05
N GLU A 45 15.65 1.96 3.40
CA GLU A 45 14.95 0.66 3.44
C GLU A 45 14.13 0.40 2.17
N LEU A 46 14.05 1.35 1.23
CA LEU A 46 13.22 1.17 0.02
C LEU A 46 13.73 0.07 -0.91
N GLU A 47 15.03 -0.25 -0.80
CA GLU A 47 15.69 -1.32 -1.55
C GLU A 47 15.90 -2.57 -0.69
N ASP A 48 15.41 -2.57 0.56
CA ASP A 48 15.48 -3.73 1.43
C ASP A 48 14.67 -4.90 0.83
N PRO A 49 15.22 -6.12 0.73
CA PRO A 49 14.54 -7.25 0.12
C PRO A 49 13.17 -7.57 0.74
N VAL A 50 13.00 -7.38 2.05
CA VAL A 50 11.71 -7.61 2.73
C VAL A 50 10.71 -6.51 2.38
N VAL A 51 11.16 -5.26 2.27
CA VAL A 51 10.30 -4.16 1.81
C VAL A 51 9.87 -4.36 0.36
N ILE A 52 10.78 -4.83 -0.50
CA ILE A 52 10.46 -5.19 -1.89
C ILE A 52 9.45 -6.33 -1.96
N ALA A 53 9.64 -7.41 -1.19
CA ALA A 53 8.72 -8.54 -1.17
C ALA A 53 7.30 -8.14 -0.71
N LYS A 54 7.20 -7.29 0.33
CA LYS A 54 5.91 -6.73 0.79
C LYS A 54 5.26 -5.85 -0.29
N LYS A 55 6.03 -4.98 -0.93
CA LYS A 55 5.57 -4.12 -2.03
C LYS A 55 4.96 -4.96 -3.15
N GLU A 56 5.62 -6.04 -3.58
CA GLU A 56 5.14 -6.87 -4.69
C GLU A 56 3.76 -7.50 -4.42
N VAL A 57 3.57 -8.06 -3.22
CA VAL A 57 2.29 -8.67 -2.85
C VAL A 57 1.21 -7.63 -2.61
N ALA A 58 1.57 -6.44 -2.11
CA ALA A 58 0.65 -5.33 -1.91
C ALA A 58 0.16 -4.75 -3.25
N VAL A 59 1.05 -4.55 -4.22
CA VAL A 59 0.70 -4.10 -5.58
C VAL A 59 -0.27 -5.08 -6.24
N LYS A 60 0.05 -6.38 -6.19
CA LYS A 60 -0.83 -7.42 -6.73
C LYS A 60 -2.20 -7.44 -6.04
N TRP A 61 -2.22 -7.27 -4.72
CA TRP A 61 -3.46 -7.21 -3.98
C TRP A 61 -4.30 -5.98 -4.40
N CYS A 62 -3.70 -4.80 -4.51
CA CYS A 62 -4.41 -3.60 -4.96
C CYS A 62 -4.95 -3.73 -6.39
N ALA A 63 -4.21 -4.39 -7.29
CA ALA A 63 -4.70 -4.69 -8.63
C ALA A 63 -5.96 -5.57 -8.60
N ASN A 64 -5.88 -6.73 -7.92
CA ASN A 64 -7.01 -7.65 -7.80
C ASN A 64 -8.24 -7.00 -7.14
N SER A 65 -8.00 -6.21 -6.09
CA SER A 65 -9.07 -5.47 -5.39
C SER A 65 -9.69 -4.39 -6.26
N SER A 66 -8.92 -3.76 -7.14
CA SER A 66 -9.43 -2.79 -8.12
C SER A 66 -10.28 -3.49 -9.20
N ASP A 67 -9.81 -4.61 -9.71
CA ASP A 67 -10.54 -5.39 -10.72
C ASP A 67 -11.86 -5.90 -10.16
N HIS A 68 -11.85 -6.40 -8.93
CA HIS A 68 -13.06 -6.79 -8.23
C HIS A 68 -13.97 -5.58 -7.95
N ALA A 69 -13.41 -4.46 -7.50
CA ALA A 69 -14.19 -3.23 -7.26
C ALA A 69 -14.89 -2.72 -8.52
N ALA A 70 -14.22 -2.80 -9.67
CA ALA A 70 -14.78 -2.38 -10.95
C ALA A 70 -16.06 -3.15 -11.31
N SER A 71 -16.18 -4.42 -10.88
CA SER A 71 -17.38 -5.24 -11.18
C SER A 71 -18.67 -4.73 -10.51
N TYR A 72 -18.56 -3.88 -9.49
CA TYR A 72 -19.70 -3.28 -8.79
C TYR A 72 -19.62 -1.74 -8.71
N GLY A 73 -18.77 -1.11 -9.52
CA GLY A 73 -18.60 0.35 -9.54
C GLY A 73 -17.93 0.91 -8.28
N GLY A 74 -17.18 0.09 -7.55
CA GLY A 74 -16.39 0.48 -6.40
C GLY A 74 -15.16 1.33 -6.76
N LYS A 75 -14.50 1.86 -5.72
CA LYS A 75 -13.30 2.69 -5.90
C LYS A 75 -12.08 1.83 -6.21
N PRO A 76 -11.18 2.28 -7.11
CA PRO A 76 -9.91 1.60 -7.32
C PRO A 76 -9.04 1.66 -6.06
N TRP A 77 -8.17 0.67 -5.94
CA TRP A 77 -7.15 0.55 -4.91
C TRP A 77 -5.78 0.88 -5.48
N ARG A 78 -5.00 1.68 -4.75
CA ARG A 78 -3.64 2.05 -5.15
C ARG A 78 -2.67 1.86 -4.00
N TYR A 79 -1.51 1.27 -4.30
CA TYR A 79 -0.44 1.06 -3.33
C TYR A 79 0.64 2.15 -3.46
N LEU A 80 1.00 2.77 -2.34
CA LEU A 80 2.05 3.78 -2.25
C LEU A 80 3.13 3.33 -1.27
N LEU A 81 4.38 3.29 -1.75
CA LEU A 81 5.57 3.10 -0.92
C LEU A 81 6.30 4.44 -0.79
N ILE A 82 6.15 5.07 0.37
CA ILE A 82 6.47 6.49 0.57
C ILE A 82 7.75 6.63 1.41
N PRO A 83 8.80 7.30 0.92
CA PRO A 83 9.92 7.68 1.76
C PRO A 83 9.43 8.63 2.86
N HIS A 84 9.61 8.27 4.14
CA HIS A 84 9.03 9.03 5.25
C HIS A 84 9.54 10.49 5.37
N ASP A 85 10.69 10.80 4.78
CA ASP A 85 11.37 12.09 4.82
C ASP A 85 10.76 13.11 3.84
N VAL A 86 9.88 12.67 2.94
CA VAL A 86 9.16 13.56 2.02
C VAL A 86 7.78 13.95 2.51
N ILE A 87 7.30 13.36 3.61
CA ILE A 87 5.97 13.62 4.16
C ILE A 87 6.03 14.95 4.92
N ALA A 88 5.32 15.96 4.42
CA ALA A 88 5.20 17.28 5.02
C ALA A 88 3.72 17.69 5.16
N ASP A 89 3.43 18.61 6.08
CA ASP A 89 2.06 19.01 6.45
C ASP A 89 1.23 19.58 5.28
N ASN A 90 1.89 20.12 4.26
CA ASN A 90 1.25 20.70 3.08
C ASN A 90 1.01 19.69 1.94
N MET A 91 1.28 18.40 2.16
CA MET A 91 1.09 17.37 1.14
C MET A 91 -0.33 16.79 1.15
N THR A 92 -0.79 16.40 -0.04
CA THR A 92 -2.03 15.63 -0.21
C THR A 92 -1.71 14.18 -0.59
N ILE A 93 -2.61 13.25 -0.25
CA ILE A 93 -2.47 11.84 -0.65
C ILE A 93 -2.40 11.71 -2.18
N LYS A 94 -3.17 12.51 -2.92
CA LYS A 94 -3.10 12.55 -4.39
C LYS A 94 -1.71 12.99 -4.89
N GLY A 95 -1.12 14.01 -4.26
CA GLY A 95 0.24 14.46 -4.59
C GLY A 95 1.31 13.41 -4.28
N LEU A 96 1.16 12.67 -3.17
CA LEU A 96 2.02 11.54 -2.85
C LEU A 96 1.84 10.39 -3.86
N ALA A 97 0.61 10.07 -4.25
CA ALA A 97 0.31 9.02 -5.22
C ALA A 97 0.98 9.29 -6.57
N ALA A 98 0.93 10.54 -7.04
CA ALA A 98 1.56 10.93 -8.30
C ALA A 98 3.08 10.68 -8.35
N ARG A 99 3.74 10.53 -7.19
CA ARG A 99 5.19 10.38 -7.08
C ARG A 99 5.61 8.97 -6.62
N PHE A 100 4.78 8.31 -5.82
CA PHE A 100 5.16 7.13 -5.04
C PHE A 100 4.23 5.93 -5.23
N GLU A 101 3.22 6.02 -6.11
CA GLU A 101 2.44 4.85 -6.53
C GLU A 101 3.35 3.79 -7.16
N ARG A 102 3.14 2.52 -6.79
CA ARG A 102 3.82 1.36 -7.39
C ARG A 102 2.80 0.52 -8.15
N LYS A 103 3.24 -0.04 -9.28
CA LYS A 103 2.47 -0.87 -10.20
C LYS A 103 3.29 -2.11 -10.55
#